data_AF-A0A1Y4R4L2-F1
#
_entry.id   AF-A0A1Y4R4L2-F1
#
_cell.length_a   1.000
_cell.length_b   1.000
_cell.length_c   1.000
_cell.angle_alpha   90.00
_cell.angle_beta   90.00
_cell.angle_gamma   90.00
#
_symmetry.space_group_name_H-M   'P 1'
#
loop_
_entity.id
_entity.type
_entity.pdbx_description
1 polymer ?
#
loop_
_entity_poly.entity_id
_entity_poly.type
_entity_poly.pdbx_seq_one_letter_code
_entity_poly.pdbx_strand_id
1 'polypeptide(L)'
;MKIKARQKQLTKYTKEEKYGLFTEGKIRVPTPQKSKKTYSRKAKHKKTLSNAHVFLKCAIMKMSNITKEMCQRTSFFYEVLKVTVKGQLKKLGGYIKSHYKKILITFFMGILLFSTLWFFYDYYLVLNKIDKDYYQIEYGQDIPDSIYFYVNPDKIHSNISENDFHVIVKGKNLDEERLLNGVYQVQLSYKEETKDVKVEVKDTQEPQFTSFKDKITLIKDSKDNLLEKGYWKAEDKLTEGMTESAQVRIDGDYNLSKAGKYTVNIVAKDKNGLETKKPVTIEVLSYEEAYKADMKDKNNKGYTKYCQEQEEKIREAQERLAKQKSSSSSSSHIKGVVPVKKSESNTSQNTTQQASGKRTSFHDITGIRNAAEAPQFSEYKQLCQELYDCYINHKSYDIQFEVPKSVDYKQLLNQIEDYMFDIPIPGHNWGTGAIEGEETTRCAVRVYESSIGRYETIKDVGQWVKNQGLVGLTEEQAVNKINSYLRDNTNYDYSYQDDAYEPIGILKNKKAVCDGYAKFFDIACKTLGIESQYVAGIADGGHGEWGSHAWNRVKIGNAWYYIDTCWNACLKNNDYYLSKTLWSDHTI
;
A
#
# COMPACT_ATOMS: atom_id res chain seq x y z
N MET A 1 35.36 -43.27 16.47
CA MET A 1 34.44 -44.25 17.10
C MET A 1 33.20 -44.40 16.20
N LYS A 2 32.56 -45.60 16.12
CA LYS A 2 31.53 -45.95 15.10
C LYS A 2 30.25 -45.11 15.25
N ILE A 3 29.70 -44.45 14.22
CA ILE A 3 28.82 -44.90 13.11
C ILE A 3 27.51 -45.60 13.55
N LYS A 4 26.35 -44.92 13.38
CA LYS A 4 25.11 -45.26 12.62
C LYS A 4 23.98 -44.31 13.08
N ALA A 5 23.26 -43.53 12.25
CA ALA A 5 22.45 -43.83 11.06
C ALA A 5 21.29 -44.81 11.40
N ARG A 6 20.04 -44.75 10.91
CA ARG A 6 19.37 -44.10 9.75
C ARG A 6 17.83 -44.25 10.04
N GLN A 7 16.82 -43.69 9.35
CA GLN A 7 16.66 -42.88 8.14
C GLN A 7 15.26 -42.21 8.16
N LYS A 8 14.98 -41.19 7.32
CA LYS A 8 13.61 -40.84 6.89
C LYS A 8 13.05 -41.90 5.93
N GLN A 9 11.73 -42.12 5.93
CA GLN A 9 10.99 -42.44 4.70
C GLN A 9 9.68 -41.65 4.64
N LEU A 10 9.27 -41.34 3.41
CA LEU A 10 8.11 -40.51 3.06
C LEU A 10 7.40 -41.21 1.89
N THR A 11 6.11 -40.93 1.74
CA THR A 11 5.23 -41.27 0.60
C THR A 11 4.90 -42.75 0.34
N LYS A 12 3.61 -43.08 0.48
CA LYS A 12 2.81 -43.50 -0.70
C LYS A 12 1.33 -43.15 -0.48
N TYR A 13 0.73 -42.51 -1.49
CA TYR A 13 -0.71 -42.29 -1.60
C TYR A 13 -1.37 -43.51 -2.28
N THR A 14 -2.59 -43.84 -1.86
CA THR A 14 -3.63 -44.50 -2.68
C THR A 14 -5.00 -43.89 -2.35
N LYS A 15 -5.95 -43.98 -3.30
CA LYS A 15 -7.21 -43.21 -3.39
C LYS A 15 -8.40 -43.84 -2.64
N GLU A 16 -9.57 -43.16 -2.77
CA GLU A 16 -10.95 -43.60 -2.49
C GLU A 16 -11.33 -43.61 -0.98
N GLU A 17 -12.46 -43.04 -0.49
CA GLU A 17 -13.64 -42.44 -1.12
C GLU A 17 -14.32 -41.32 -0.27
N LYS A 18 -15.31 -40.68 -0.89
CA LYS A 18 -16.12 -39.49 -0.54
C LYS A 18 -17.13 -39.63 0.63
N TYR A 19 -17.53 -38.45 1.16
CA TYR A 19 -18.88 -37.99 1.60
C TYR A 19 -20.07 -38.98 1.55
N GLY A 20 -21.08 -38.94 2.45
CA GLY A 20 -21.39 -38.02 3.56
C GLY A 20 -22.89 -38.02 3.92
N LEU A 21 -23.35 -37.01 4.68
CA LEU A 21 -24.77 -36.61 4.96
C LEU A 21 -25.61 -37.56 5.84
N PHE A 22 -26.19 -37.14 6.98
CA PHE A 22 -27.31 -36.20 7.25
C PHE A 22 -28.68 -36.60 6.69
N THR A 23 -29.64 -36.89 7.59
CA THR A 23 -30.98 -36.25 7.78
C THR A 23 -31.85 -37.10 8.72
N GLU A 24 -32.27 -36.59 9.89
CA GLU A 24 -33.61 -36.03 10.21
C GLU A 24 -34.72 -37.07 10.50
N GLY A 25 -35.59 -36.76 11.49
CA GLY A 25 -36.73 -37.61 11.84
C GLY A 25 -37.25 -37.50 13.28
N LYS A 26 -37.70 -36.32 13.73
CA LYS A 26 -38.52 -36.20 14.96
C LYS A 26 -39.95 -36.68 14.69
N ILE A 27 -40.62 -37.30 15.68
CA ILE A 27 -42.00 -36.99 16.14
C ILE A 27 -42.36 -37.85 17.39
N ARG A 28 -43.46 -37.50 18.07
CA ARG A 28 -43.73 -37.67 19.51
C ARG A 28 -44.54 -38.93 19.92
N VAL A 29 -44.18 -39.48 21.09
CA VAL A 29 -45.01 -39.76 22.31
C VAL A 29 -46.44 -40.35 22.11
N PRO A 30 -46.75 -41.52 22.71
CA PRO A 30 -47.54 -41.49 23.97
C PRO A 30 -47.16 -42.52 25.06
N THR A 31 -47.28 -42.07 26.32
CA THR A 31 -47.45 -42.86 27.56
C THR A 31 -48.92 -43.32 27.72
N PRO A 32 -49.34 -44.06 28.78
CA PRO A 32 -48.62 -45.01 29.65
C PRO A 32 -49.38 -46.35 29.86
N GLN A 33 -48.74 -47.40 30.41
CA GLN A 33 -49.48 -48.42 31.19
C GLN A 33 -48.69 -48.97 32.38
N LYS A 34 -49.40 -49.23 33.49
CA LYS A 34 -48.85 -49.70 34.77
C LYS A 34 -49.05 -51.21 34.91
N SER A 35 -48.06 -51.93 35.44
CA SER A 35 -48.33 -53.04 36.37
C SER A 35 -47.20 -53.20 37.40
N LYS A 36 -47.56 -53.66 38.61
CA LYS A 36 -46.72 -53.64 39.83
C LYS A 36 -45.97 -54.96 40.02
N LYS A 37 -44.81 -54.95 40.70
CA LYS A 37 -44.50 -55.87 41.82
C LYS A 37 -43.29 -55.43 42.68
N THR A 38 -43.64 -54.79 43.79
CA THR A 38 -43.14 -54.97 45.18
C THR A 38 -41.64 -55.11 45.52
N TYR A 39 -41.09 -54.01 46.05
CA TYR A 39 -40.09 -53.86 47.13
C TYR A 39 -39.13 -54.99 47.59
N SER A 40 -37.85 -54.62 47.67
CA SER A 40 -36.99 -54.86 48.85
C SER A 40 -36.50 -53.52 49.42
N ARG A 41 -36.78 -53.24 50.71
CA ARG A 41 -36.55 -51.92 51.35
C ARG A 41 -35.69 -52.08 52.62
N LYS A 42 -34.36 -52.20 52.50
CA LYS A 42 -33.46 -52.15 53.69
C LYS A 42 -32.00 -51.69 53.48
N ALA A 43 -31.48 -51.52 52.25
CA ALA A 43 -30.05 -51.31 52.02
C ALA A 43 -29.55 -49.85 51.84
N LYS A 44 -30.42 -48.86 51.56
CA LYS A 44 -29.98 -47.49 51.18
C LYS A 44 -29.90 -46.43 52.30
N HIS A 45 -30.36 -46.71 53.53
CA HIS A 45 -30.34 -45.71 54.61
C HIS A 45 -29.06 -45.66 55.45
N LYS A 46 -28.19 -46.68 55.39
CA LYS A 46 -27.01 -46.77 56.26
C LYS A 46 -25.77 -46.00 55.75
N LYS A 47 -25.73 -45.61 54.46
CA LYS A 47 -24.57 -44.92 53.86
C LYS A 47 -24.67 -43.38 53.94
N THR A 48 -25.87 -42.82 53.97
CA THR A 48 -26.11 -41.36 54.09
C THR A 48 -25.86 -40.82 55.50
N LEU A 49 -26.10 -41.62 56.55
CA LEU A 49 -25.83 -41.23 57.95
C LEU A 49 -24.34 -41.18 58.31
N SER A 50 -23.49 -41.95 57.61
CA SER A 50 -22.04 -41.98 57.85
C SER A 50 -21.34 -40.67 57.49
N ASN A 51 -21.66 -40.10 56.32
CA ASN A 51 -21.01 -38.88 55.84
C ASN A 51 -21.47 -37.64 56.62
N ALA A 52 -22.75 -37.59 57.03
CA ALA A 52 -23.28 -36.54 57.89
C ALA A 52 -22.57 -36.50 59.26
N HIS A 53 -22.19 -37.66 59.81
CA HIS A 53 -21.43 -37.74 61.07
C HIS A 53 -19.98 -37.22 60.94
N VAL A 54 -19.35 -37.41 59.78
CA VAL A 54 -18.01 -36.86 59.49
C VAL A 54 -18.08 -35.34 59.30
N PHE A 55 -19.06 -34.84 58.54
CA PHE A 55 -19.33 -33.41 58.40
C PHE A 55 -19.56 -32.74 59.76
N LEU A 56 -20.42 -33.32 60.61
CA LEU A 56 -20.70 -32.78 61.94
C LEU A 56 -19.46 -32.76 62.85
N LYS A 57 -18.61 -33.81 62.81
CA LYS A 57 -17.34 -33.84 63.55
C LYS A 57 -16.34 -32.78 63.06
N CYS A 58 -16.18 -32.61 61.75
CA CYS A 58 -15.28 -31.60 61.18
C CYS A 58 -15.76 -30.18 61.48
N ALA A 59 -17.07 -29.92 61.42
CA ALA A 59 -17.67 -28.64 61.81
C ALA A 59 -17.44 -28.35 63.30
N ILE A 60 -17.68 -29.32 64.19
CA ILE A 60 -17.43 -29.19 65.63
C ILE A 60 -15.95 -28.95 65.94
N MET A 61 -15.02 -29.63 65.25
CA MET A 61 -13.58 -29.42 65.41
C MET A 61 -13.12 -28.03 64.94
N LYS A 62 -13.62 -27.52 63.80
CA LYS A 62 -13.31 -26.15 63.34
C LYS A 62 -13.89 -25.09 64.31
N MET A 63 -15.12 -25.27 64.77
CA MET A 63 -15.74 -24.42 65.81
C MET A 63 -14.95 -24.42 67.13
N SER A 64 -14.34 -25.54 67.52
CA SER A 64 -13.52 -25.69 68.73
C SER A 64 -12.19 -24.90 68.70
N ASN A 65 -11.55 -24.79 67.53
CA ASN A 65 -10.33 -23.98 67.39
C ASN A 65 -10.64 -22.48 67.31
N ILE A 66 -11.71 -22.08 66.63
CA ILE A 66 -12.13 -20.68 66.53
C ILE A 66 -12.58 -20.16 67.91
N THR A 67 -13.29 -20.96 68.70
CA THR A 67 -13.66 -20.59 70.08
C THR A 67 -12.45 -20.42 71.00
N LYS A 68 -11.32 -21.11 70.76
CA LYS A 68 -10.07 -20.88 71.51
C LYS A 68 -9.46 -19.51 71.26
N GLU A 69 -9.33 -19.09 69.99
CA GLU A 69 -8.80 -17.75 69.66
C GLU A 69 -9.75 -16.64 70.10
N MET A 70 -11.06 -16.83 69.94
CA MET A 70 -12.05 -15.87 70.41
C MET A 70 -12.02 -15.71 71.94
N CYS A 71 -11.83 -16.80 72.71
CA CYS A 71 -11.66 -16.73 74.17
C CYS A 71 -10.47 -15.83 74.59
N GLN A 72 -9.35 -15.88 73.86
CA GLN A 72 -8.19 -15.03 74.13
C GLN A 72 -8.49 -13.54 73.87
N ARG A 73 -9.19 -13.22 72.77
CA ARG A 73 -9.56 -11.82 72.45
C ARG A 73 -10.69 -11.27 73.33
N THR A 74 -11.67 -12.08 73.74
CA THR A 74 -12.72 -11.66 74.68
C THR A 74 -12.18 -11.41 76.09
N SER A 75 -11.14 -12.13 76.51
CA SER A 75 -10.47 -11.90 77.80
C SER A 75 -9.91 -10.46 77.91
N PHE A 76 -9.26 -9.97 76.84
CA PHE A 76 -8.72 -8.61 76.78
C PHE A 76 -9.83 -7.54 76.87
N PHE A 77 -10.88 -7.67 76.06
CA PHE A 77 -12.02 -6.75 76.11
C PHE A 77 -12.75 -6.78 77.46
N TYR A 78 -12.84 -7.95 78.10
CA TYR A 78 -13.46 -8.10 79.41
C TYR A 78 -12.70 -7.33 80.48
N GLU A 79 -11.37 -7.42 80.55
CA GLU A 79 -10.59 -6.65 81.54
C GLU A 79 -10.63 -5.13 81.28
N VAL A 80 -10.62 -4.67 80.02
CA VAL A 80 -10.80 -3.25 79.68
C VAL A 80 -12.17 -2.73 80.16
N LEU A 81 -13.26 -3.46 79.88
CA LEU A 81 -14.60 -3.08 80.35
C LEU A 81 -14.71 -3.09 81.88
N LYS A 82 -14.04 -4.04 82.55
CA LYS A 82 -14.03 -4.20 84.01
C LYS A 82 -13.43 -3.00 84.74
N VAL A 83 -12.49 -2.29 84.11
CA VAL A 83 -11.91 -1.03 84.61
C VAL A 83 -12.90 0.12 84.41
N THR A 84 -13.39 0.33 83.18
CA THR A 84 -14.31 1.44 82.84
C THR A 84 -15.63 1.38 83.62
N VAL A 85 -16.21 0.19 83.76
CA VAL A 85 -17.50 -0.03 84.45
C VAL A 85 -17.36 0.01 85.97
N LYS A 86 -16.17 -0.25 86.54
CA LYS A 86 -15.89 -0.05 87.98
C LYS A 86 -16.00 1.41 88.39
N GLY A 87 -15.61 2.36 87.53
CA GLY A 87 -15.69 3.80 87.82
C GLY A 87 -17.12 4.34 87.91
N GLN A 88 -18.01 3.86 87.05
CA GLN A 88 -19.39 4.37 86.93
C GLN A 88 -20.38 3.77 87.97
N LEU A 89 -20.10 2.59 88.54
CA LEU A 89 -21.06 1.84 89.37
C LEU A 89 -21.12 2.22 90.87
N LYS A 90 -20.50 3.33 91.29
CA LYS A 90 -20.52 3.75 92.71
C LYS A 90 -21.84 4.39 93.18
N LYS A 91 -22.89 4.47 92.33
CA LYS A 91 -24.10 5.28 92.55
C LYS A 91 -25.49 4.61 92.39
N LEU A 92 -25.63 3.30 92.13
CA LEU A 92 -26.96 2.66 92.03
C LEU A 92 -27.21 1.54 93.07
N GLY A 93 -28.47 1.49 93.54
CA GLY A 93 -28.93 0.78 94.74
C GLY A 93 -29.10 -0.74 94.66
N GLY A 94 -29.35 -1.34 95.83
CA GLY A 94 -29.08 -2.76 96.11
C GLY A 94 -29.89 -3.82 95.34
N TYR A 95 -31.08 -3.51 94.83
CA TYR A 95 -31.95 -4.53 94.21
C TYR A 95 -31.50 -4.91 92.78
N ILE A 96 -31.06 -3.91 92.01
CA ILE A 96 -30.51 -4.10 90.66
C ILE A 96 -29.17 -4.87 90.72
N LYS A 97 -28.43 -4.75 91.83
CA LYS A 97 -27.04 -5.23 91.99
C LYS A 97 -26.84 -6.74 91.87
N SER A 98 -27.85 -7.56 92.18
CA SER A 98 -27.77 -9.03 92.14
C SER A 98 -27.89 -9.59 90.71
N HIS A 99 -28.84 -9.07 89.91
CA HIS A 99 -29.16 -9.64 88.60
C HIS A 99 -28.75 -8.76 87.40
N TYR A 100 -28.56 -7.45 87.57
CA TYR A 100 -28.22 -6.54 86.46
C TYR A 100 -26.89 -6.89 85.79
N LYS A 101 -25.85 -7.30 86.55
CA LYS A 101 -24.62 -7.81 85.93
C LYS A 101 -24.88 -9.01 85.03
N LYS A 102 -25.72 -9.96 85.47
CA LYS A 102 -26.08 -11.14 84.67
C LYS A 102 -26.88 -10.73 83.43
N ILE A 103 -27.91 -9.90 83.59
CA ILE A 103 -28.79 -9.42 82.50
C ILE A 103 -28.00 -8.60 81.47
N LEU A 104 -27.15 -7.69 81.91
CA LEU A 104 -26.32 -6.88 81.02
C LEU A 104 -25.30 -7.76 80.27
N ILE A 105 -24.68 -8.74 80.95
CA ILE A 105 -23.79 -9.70 80.30
C ILE A 105 -24.55 -10.59 79.30
N THR A 106 -25.74 -11.12 79.61
CA THR A 106 -26.51 -11.90 78.62
C THR A 106 -27.03 -11.05 77.47
N PHE A 107 -27.39 -9.79 77.69
CA PHE A 107 -27.81 -8.88 76.63
C PHE A 107 -26.65 -8.53 75.68
N PHE A 108 -25.47 -8.17 76.22
CA PHE A 108 -24.29 -7.91 75.40
C PHE A 108 -23.70 -9.18 74.76
N MET A 109 -23.73 -10.34 75.43
CA MET A 109 -23.40 -11.62 74.79
C MET A 109 -24.40 -11.98 73.70
N GLY A 110 -25.69 -11.67 73.89
CA GLY A 110 -26.73 -11.83 72.88
C GLY A 110 -26.49 -10.95 71.66
N ILE A 111 -26.15 -9.67 71.86
CA ILE A 111 -25.77 -8.75 70.77
C ILE A 111 -24.49 -9.21 70.08
N LEU A 112 -23.48 -9.69 70.81
CA LEU A 112 -22.23 -10.19 70.25
C LEU A 112 -22.42 -11.51 69.48
N LEU A 113 -23.27 -12.42 69.98
CA LEU A 113 -23.69 -13.61 69.26
C LEU A 113 -24.50 -13.24 68.02
N PHE A 114 -25.43 -12.29 68.10
CA PHE A 114 -26.24 -11.87 66.96
C PHE A 114 -25.39 -11.16 65.90
N SER A 115 -24.45 -10.28 66.30
CA SER A 115 -23.57 -9.60 65.36
C SER A 115 -22.56 -10.54 64.72
N THR A 116 -22.00 -11.51 65.48
CA THR A 116 -21.13 -12.54 64.88
C THR A 116 -21.92 -13.49 63.98
N LEU A 117 -23.11 -13.96 64.38
CA LEU A 117 -24.00 -14.76 63.53
C LEU A 117 -24.41 -13.99 62.26
N TRP A 118 -24.69 -12.68 62.37
CA TRP A 118 -25.00 -11.82 61.22
C TRP A 118 -23.79 -11.66 60.29
N PHE A 119 -22.59 -11.40 60.83
CA PHE A 119 -21.35 -11.36 60.05
C PHE A 119 -21.07 -12.68 59.34
N PHE A 120 -21.27 -13.83 60.01
CA PHE A 120 -21.11 -15.14 59.39
C PHE A 120 -22.21 -15.43 58.35
N TYR A 121 -23.47 -15.04 58.60
CA TYR A 121 -24.56 -15.16 57.64
C TYR A 121 -24.29 -14.36 56.36
N ASP A 122 -23.83 -13.13 56.52
CA ASP A 122 -23.49 -12.21 55.43
C ASP A 122 -22.27 -12.68 54.59
N TYR A 123 -21.37 -13.42 55.23
CA TYR A 123 -20.16 -14.04 54.66
C TYR A 123 -20.42 -15.39 53.97
N TYR A 124 -21.39 -16.17 54.43
CA TYR A 124 -21.78 -17.45 53.79
C TYR A 124 -22.70 -17.28 52.58
N LEU A 125 -23.40 -16.13 52.45
CA LEU A 125 -24.39 -15.90 51.40
C LEU A 125 -23.92 -14.92 50.30
N VAL A 126 -22.61 -14.75 50.12
CA VAL A 126 -22.04 -13.79 49.14
C VAL A 126 -22.57 -14.01 47.72
N LEU A 127 -22.61 -15.26 47.22
CA LEU A 127 -23.14 -15.56 45.87
C LEU A 127 -24.65 -15.29 45.74
N ASN A 128 -25.41 -15.33 46.83
CA ASN A 128 -26.84 -14.99 46.81
C ASN A 128 -27.09 -13.49 46.64
N LYS A 129 -26.07 -12.64 46.83
CA LYS A 129 -26.13 -11.18 46.59
C LYS A 129 -25.83 -10.79 45.14
N ILE A 130 -25.52 -11.75 44.28
CA ILE A 130 -25.41 -11.56 42.83
C ILE A 130 -26.82 -11.28 42.29
N ASP A 131 -27.06 -10.03 41.89
CA ASP A 131 -28.37 -9.51 41.46
C ASP A 131 -28.76 -9.90 40.03
N LYS A 132 -27.79 -10.28 39.19
CA LYS A 132 -27.99 -10.60 37.77
C LYS A 132 -27.74 -12.09 37.52
N ASP A 133 -28.62 -12.72 36.76
CA ASP A 133 -28.40 -14.06 36.20
C ASP A 133 -27.79 -14.00 34.78
N TYR A 134 -27.61 -12.80 34.24
CA TYR A 134 -27.12 -12.53 32.89
C TYR A 134 -26.06 -11.41 32.87
N TYR A 135 -24.97 -11.67 32.15
CA TYR A 135 -23.89 -10.72 31.86
C TYR A 135 -23.57 -10.77 30.37
N GLN A 136 -23.11 -9.66 29.80
CA GLN A 136 -22.57 -9.59 28.45
C GLN A 136 -21.13 -9.08 28.55
N ILE A 137 -20.20 -9.70 27.81
CA ILE A 137 -18.82 -9.25 27.66
C ILE A 137 -18.45 -9.16 26.18
N GLU A 138 -17.44 -8.35 25.87
CA GLU A 138 -16.99 -8.09 24.50
C GLU A 138 -16.18 -9.27 23.95
N TYR A 139 -16.18 -9.44 22.62
CA TYR A 139 -15.45 -10.54 22.01
C TYR A 139 -13.92 -10.40 22.21
N GLY A 140 -13.28 -11.48 22.63
CA GLY A 140 -11.85 -11.49 22.99
C GLY A 140 -11.52 -11.00 24.41
N GLN A 141 -12.52 -10.65 25.23
CA GLN A 141 -12.34 -10.50 26.67
C GLN A 141 -12.44 -11.84 27.40
N ASP A 142 -11.63 -12.02 28.44
CA ASP A 142 -11.82 -13.09 29.41
C ASP A 142 -13.03 -12.82 30.31
N ILE A 143 -13.65 -13.88 30.82
CA ILE A 143 -14.69 -13.75 31.84
C ILE A 143 -14.03 -13.25 33.14
N PRO A 144 -14.51 -12.14 33.74
CA PRO A 144 -13.92 -11.59 34.96
C PRO A 144 -13.84 -12.61 36.09
N ASP A 145 -12.66 -12.70 36.71
CA ASP A 145 -12.33 -13.58 37.83
C ASP A 145 -12.40 -12.87 39.19
N SER A 146 -12.71 -11.58 39.23
CA SER A 146 -13.01 -10.86 40.48
C SER A 146 -14.48 -11.01 40.88
N ILE A 147 -14.72 -11.36 42.14
CA ILE A 147 -16.07 -11.46 42.72
C ILE A 147 -16.82 -10.12 42.73
N TYR A 148 -16.09 -9.00 42.77
CA TYR A 148 -16.67 -7.64 42.78
C TYR A 148 -17.28 -7.23 41.43
N PHE A 149 -16.98 -7.97 40.34
CA PHE A 149 -17.69 -7.81 39.07
C PHE A 149 -19.14 -8.33 39.17
N TYR A 150 -19.39 -9.35 39.99
CA TYR A 150 -20.69 -10.02 40.11
C TYR A 150 -21.51 -9.52 41.30
N VAL A 151 -20.85 -9.08 42.38
CA VAL A 151 -21.48 -8.60 43.62
C VAL A 151 -21.05 -7.15 43.89
N ASN A 152 -22.03 -6.25 44.07
CA ASN A 152 -21.74 -4.88 44.48
C ASN A 152 -21.01 -4.87 45.86
N PRO A 153 -19.81 -4.23 45.97
CA PRO A 153 -19.09 -4.07 47.24
C PRO A 153 -19.95 -3.54 48.41
N ASP A 154 -20.89 -2.63 48.18
CA ASP A 154 -21.76 -2.08 49.24
C ASP A 154 -22.65 -3.13 49.91
N LYS A 155 -22.92 -4.24 49.22
CA LYS A 155 -23.68 -5.39 49.73
C LYS A 155 -22.80 -6.36 50.54
N ILE A 156 -21.50 -6.11 50.67
CA ILE A 156 -20.53 -7.00 51.31
C ILE A 156 -20.01 -6.32 52.58
N HIS A 157 -20.42 -6.78 53.76
CA HIS A 157 -19.98 -6.18 55.03
C HIS A 157 -18.68 -6.77 55.60
N SER A 158 -17.98 -7.61 54.83
CA SER A 158 -16.82 -8.40 55.29
C SER A 158 -15.73 -8.47 54.23
N ASN A 159 -14.45 -8.45 54.63
CA ASN A 159 -13.34 -8.60 53.70
C ASN A 159 -13.40 -9.98 53.01
N ILE A 160 -13.64 -9.99 51.70
CA ILE A 160 -13.60 -11.20 50.87
C ILE A 160 -12.17 -11.45 50.40
N SER A 161 -11.76 -12.72 50.45
CA SER A 161 -10.55 -13.22 49.81
C SER A 161 -10.88 -13.60 48.37
N GLU A 162 -10.33 -12.89 47.37
CA GLU A 162 -10.52 -13.26 45.96
C GLU A 162 -9.90 -14.63 45.64
N ASN A 163 -8.87 -15.06 46.37
CA ASN A 163 -8.28 -16.40 46.25
C ASN A 163 -9.27 -17.55 46.56
N ASP A 164 -10.36 -17.27 47.28
CA ASP A 164 -11.43 -18.25 47.56
C ASP A 164 -12.53 -18.25 46.49
N PHE A 165 -12.44 -17.37 45.48
CA PHE A 165 -13.39 -17.24 44.38
C PHE A 165 -12.81 -17.85 43.09
N HIS A 166 -13.61 -18.67 42.41
CA HIS A 166 -13.21 -19.33 41.17
C HIS A 166 -14.35 -19.29 40.15
N VAL A 167 -13.99 -19.16 38.88
CA VAL A 167 -14.93 -19.13 37.75
C VAL A 167 -14.69 -20.33 36.85
N ILE A 168 -15.75 -21.09 36.55
CA ILE A 168 -15.70 -22.31 35.73
C ILE A 168 -16.71 -22.19 34.59
N VAL A 169 -16.23 -22.14 33.34
CA VAL A 169 -17.07 -22.15 32.14
C VAL A 169 -17.49 -23.60 31.84
N LYS A 170 -18.80 -23.89 31.94
CA LYS A 170 -19.31 -25.24 31.68
C LYS A 170 -19.31 -25.52 30.19
N GLY A 171 -18.67 -26.63 29.79
CA GLY A 171 -18.65 -27.07 28.40
C GLY A 171 -17.67 -26.33 27.50
N LYS A 172 -16.75 -25.51 28.03
CA LYS A 172 -15.61 -25.01 27.24
C LYS A 172 -14.80 -26.21 26.72
N ASN A 173 -14.53 -26.23 25.42
CA ASN A 173 -13.68 -27.26 24.81
C ASN A 173 -12.22 -26.96 25.18
N LEU A 174 -11.44 -27.97 25.57
CA LEU A 174 -10.10 -27.76 26.13
C LEU A 174 -9.08 -27.20 25.13
N ASP A 175 -9.37 -27.32 23.82
CA ASP A 175 -8.51 -26.89 22.72
C ASP A 175 -8.76 -25.43 22.27
N GLU A 176 -9.74 -24.73 22.85
CA GLU A 176 -10.07 -23.34 22.52
C GLU A 176 -9.38 -22.36 23.50
N GLU A 177 -8.37 -21.63 23.05
CA GLU A 177 -7.67 -20.63 23.89
C GLU A 177 -8.65 -19.58 24.46
N ARG A 178 -9.53 -19.04 23.61
CA ARG A 178 -10.54 -18.02 23.94
C ARG A 178 -11.97 -18.51 23.79
N LEU A 179 -12.93 -17.76 24.32
CA LEU A 179 -14.36 -17.99 24.07
C LEU A 179 -14.76 -17.45 22.70
N LEU A 180 -15.67 -18.16 22.03
CA LEU A 180 -16.30 -17.73 20.79
C LEU A 180 -17.54 -16.88 21.08
N ASN A 181 -18.09 -16.19 20.08
CA ASN A 181 -19.36 -15.48 20.22
C ASN A 181 -20.50 -16.47 20.52
N GLY A 182 -21.25 -16.26 21.60
CA GLY A 182 -22.29 -17.16 22.08
C GLY A 182 -22.61 -17.03 23.58
N VAL A 183 -23.60 -17.81 24.04
CA VAL A 183 -24.07 -17.80 25.44
C VAL A 183 -23.53 -19.00 26.21
N TYR A 184 -22.74 -18.73 27.24
CA TYR A 184 -22.10 -19.72 28.10
C TYR A 184 -22.79 -19.84 29.46
N GLN A 185 -22.76 -21.06 30.02
CA GLN A 185 -23.13 -21.32 31.42
C GLN A 185 -21.88 -21.26 32.28
N VAL A 186 -21.85 -20.34 33.23
CA VAL A 186 -20.67 -20.04 34.05
C VAL A 186 -21.01 -20.34 35.50
N GLN A 187 -20.23 -21.22 36.12
CA GLN A 187 -20.32 -21.49 37.54
C GLN A 187 -19.34 -20.59 38.29
N LEU A 188 -19.90 -19.77 39.17
CA LEU A 188 -19.16 -18.97 40.14
C LEU A 188 -19.09 -19.79 41.43
N SER A 189 -17.88 -19.99 41.95
CA SER A 189 -17.62 -20.72 43.18
C SER A 189 -17.03 -19.76 44.20
N TYR A 190 -17.51 -19.80 45.44
CA TYR A 190 -16.88 -19.12 46.58
C TYR A 190 -16.80 -20.09 47.75
N LYS A 191 -15.57 -20.53 48.08
CA LYS A 191 -15.31 -21.63 49.02
C LYS A 191 -16.04 -22.93 48.62
N GLU A 192 -17.03 -23.37 49.40
CA GLU A 192 -17.82 -24.58 49.17
C GLU A 192 -19.18 -24.30 48.48
N GLU A 193 -19.55 -23.03 48.31
CA GLU A 193 -20.81 -22.61 47.67
C GLU A 193 -20.62 -22.33 46.17
N THR A 194 -21.65 -22.63 45.36
CA THR A 194 -21.63 -22.38 43.91
C THR A 194 -22.94 -21.78 43.42
N LYS A 195 -22.86 -20.92 42.39
CA LYS A 195 -24.00 -20.33 41.70
C LYS A 195 -23.73 -20.28 40.20
N ASP A 196 -24.71 -20.70 39.41
CA ASP A 196 -24.64 -20.62 37.95
C ASP A 196 -25.21 -19.28 37.46
N VAL A 197 -24.51 -18.66 36.51
CA VAL A 197 -24.95 -17.45 35.77
C VAL A 197 -24.76 -17.67 34.26
N LYS A 198 -25.43 -16.87 33.44
CA LYS A 198 -25.21 -16.83 31.99
C LYS A 198 -24.27 -15.69 31.65
N VAL A 199 -23.32 -15.95 30.75
CA VAL A 199 -22.48 -14.92 30.13
C VAL A 199 -22.62 -15.03 28.62
N GLU A 200 -23.10 -13.96 27.97
CA GLU A 200 -23.04 -13.80 26.52
C GLU A 200 -21.70 -13.15 26.15
N VAL A 201 -20.88 -13.85 25.39
CA VAL A 201 -19.75 -13.26 24.68
C VAL A 201 -20.29 -12.76 23.36
N LYS A 202 -20.24 -11.46 23.12
CA LYS A 202 -20.79 -10.86 21.92
C LYS A 202 -19.81 -9.84 21.35
N ASP A 203 -19.59 -9.96 20.05
CA ASP A 203 -18.86 -8.98 19.27
C ASP A 203 -19.76 -7.75 18.98
N THR A 204 -19.26 -6.56 19.31
CA THR A 204 -19.88 -5.28 18.98
C THR A 204 -18.97 -4.33 18.18
N GLN A 205 -17.74 -4.76 17.83
CA GLN A 205 -16.73 -3.91 17.19
C GLN A 205 -16.59 -4.26 15.71
N GLU A 206 -16.97 -3.34 14.82
CA GLU A 206 -16.83 -3.57 13.38
C GLU A 206 -15.35 -3.52 12.93
N PRO A 207 -14.91 -4.40 12.01
CA PRO A 207 -13.53 -4.49 11.57
C PRO A 207 -13.06 -3.23 10.85
N GLN A 208 -11.85 -2.76 11.13
CA GLN A 208 -11.35 -1.48 10.62
C GLN A 208 -10.32 -1.67 9.50
N PHE A 209 -10.44 -0.89 8.42
CA PHE A 209 -9.46 -0.89 7.34
C PHE A 209 -8.11 -0.32 7.81
N THR A 210 -7.08 -1.17 7.90
CA THR A 210 -5.69 -0.81 8.23
C THR A 210 -4.89 -0.38 7.00
N SER A 211 -5.33 -0.77 5.79
CA SER A 211 -4.85 -0.25 4.51
C SER A 211 -6.02 -0.08 3.56
N PHE A 212 -6.10 1.06 2.87
CA PHE A 212 -7.21 1.35 1.97
C PHE A 212 -6.80 2.22 0.78
N LYS A 213 -6.98 1.70 -0.44
CA LYS A 213 -6.86 2.49 -1.68
C LYS A 213 -8.25 2.82 -2.23
N ASP A 214 -8.53 4.12 -2.37
CA ASP A 214 -9.81 4.69 -2.77
C ASP A 214 -10.04 4.70 -4.31
N LYS A 215 -8.97 4.85 -5.09
CA LYS A 215 -8.99 4.80 -6.55
C LYS A 215 -8.00 3.78 -7.11
N ILE A 216 -8.46 2.96 -8.04
CA ILE A 216 -7.63 2.05 -8.84
C ILE A 216 -7.84 2.38 -10.32
N THR A 217 -6.75 2.62 -11.05
CA THR A 217 -6.78 2.78 -12.51
C THR A 217 -6.13 1.56 -13.15
N LEU A 218 -6.82 0.93 -14.10
CA LEU A 218 -6.40 -0.25 -14.85
C LEU A 218 -6.52 -0.01 -16.36
N ILE A 219 -5.82 -0.82 -17.15
CA ILE A 219 -6.04 -0.90 -18.59
C ILE A 219 -7.20 -1.88 -18.83
N LYS A 220 -8.03 -1.61 -19.84
CA LYS A 220 -9.01 -2.56 -20.37
C LYS A 220 -8.37 -3.94 -20.60
N ASP A 221 -9.05 -5.02 -20.26
CA ASP A 221 -8.61 -6.42 -20.37
C ASP A 221 -7.36 -6.79 -19.53
N SER A 222 -6.96 -5.96 -18.56
CA SER A 222 -6.00 -6.40 -17.53
C SER A 222 -6.59 -7.54 -16.68
N LYS A 223 -5.74 -8.44 -16.18
CA LYS A 223 -6.14 -9.58 -15.32
C LYS A 223 -6.89 -9.06 -14.09
N ASP A 224 -8.06 -9.61 -13.80
CA ASP A 224 -8.69 -9.43 -12.49
C ASP A 224 -7.88 -10.16 -11.42
N ASN A 225 -7.22 -9.38 -10.57
CA ASN A 225 -6.68 -9.85 -9.31
C ASN A 225 -6.65 -8.76 -8.24
N LEU A 226 -7.68 -7.92 -8.20
CA LEU A 226 -7.74 -6.75 -7.31
C LEU A 226 -7.55 -7.11 -5.83
N LEU A 227 -8.11 -8.24 -5.38
CA LEU A 227 -7.95 -8.75 -4.01
C LEU A 227 -6.54 -9.32 -3.73
N GLU A 228 -5.85 -9.89 -4.72
CA GLU A 228 -4.48 -10.42 -4.58
C GLU A 228 -3.44 -9.29 -4.42
N LYS A 229 -3.73 -8.09 -4.92
CA LYS A 229 -2.80 -6.94 -4.95
C LYS A 229 -2.59 -6.28 -3.58
N GLY A 230 -3.38 -6.62 -2.56
CA GLY A 230 -3.25 -6.06 -1.21
C GLY A 230 -3.62 -4.58 -1.10
N TYR A 231 -4.44 -4.06 -2.01
CA TYR A 231 -4.94 -2.67 -1.98
C TYR A 231 -5.80 -2.34 -0.76
N TRP A 232 -6.36 -3.37 -0.13
CA TRP A 232 -7.20 -3.27 1.05
C TRP A 232 -6.79 -4.33 2.06
N LYS A 233 -6.64 -3.91 3.31
CA LYS A 233 -6.47 -4.78 4.48
C LYS A 233 -7.36 -4.25 5.57
N ALA A 234 -7.96 -5.16 6.34
CA ALA A 234 -8.78 -4.81 7.47
C ALA A 234 -8.52 -5.78 8.61
N GLU A 235 -8.59 -5.25 9.83
CA GLU A 235 -8.35 -5.95 11.07
C GLU A 235 -9.47 -5.59 12.05
N ASP A 236 -10.01 -6.63 12.68
CA ASP A 236 -10.86 -6.53 13.84
C ASP A 236 -10.01 -6.28 15.10
N LYS A 237 -10.49 -5.42 15.99
CA LYS A 237 -9.80 -5.01 17.22
C LYS A 237 -10.55 -5.53 18.42
N LEU A 238 -10.03 -6.59 19.02
CA LEU A 238 -10.69 -7.27 20.12
C LEU A 238 -10.45 -6.55 21.45
N THR A 239 -9.18 -6.47 21.84
CA THR A 239 -8.72 -5.92 23.11
C THR A 239 -7.36 -5.24 22.92
N GLU A 240 -6.84 -4.58 23.96
CA GLU A 240 -5.57 -3.85 23.88
C GLU A 240 -4.41 -4.81 23.53
N GLY A 241 -3.87 -4.67 22.33
CA GLY A 241 -2.79 -5.52 21.80
C GLY A 241 -3.25 -6.77 21.03
N MET A 242 -4.56 -7.05 20.92
CA MET A 242 -5.08 -8.19 20.16
C MET A 242 -5.92 -7.77 18.94
N THR A 243 -5.55 -8.29 17.77
CA THR A 243 -6.27 -8.05 16.51
C THR A 243 -6.43 -9.35 15.70
N GLU A 244 -7.44 -9.39 14.84
CA GLU A 244 -7.63 -10.48 13.88
C GLU A 244 -7.86 -9.96 12.46
N SER A 245 -7.31 -10.65 11.45
CA SER A 245 -7.54 -10.30 10.05
C SER A 245 -9.01 -10.48 9.65
N ALA A 246 -9.62 -9.43 9.10
CA ALA A 246 -10.95 -9.48 8.49
C ALA A 246 -10.86 -9.93 7.02
N GLN A 247 -11.85 -10.70 6.56
CA GLN A 247 -12.00 -11.08 5.16
C GLN A 247 -12.43 -9.86 4.33
N VAL A 248 -11.70 -9.55 3.26
CA VAL A 248 -12.05 -8.47 2.34
C VAL A 248 -12.69 -9.03 1.07
N ARG A 249 -13.79 -8.42 0.63
CA ARG A 249 -14.47 -8.70 -0.64
C ARG A 249 -14.87 -7.40 -1.36
N ILE A 250 -15.08 -7.50 -2.67
CA ILE A 250 -15.69 -6.44 -3.48
C ILE A 250 -17.20 -6.67 -3.54
N ASP A 251 -17.99 -5.61 -3.39
CA ASP A 251 -19.46 -5.60 -3.33
C ASP A 251 -19.97 -4.55 -4.33
N GLY A 252 -20.30 -5.01 -5.54
CA GLY A 252 -20.70 -4.17 -6.69
C GLY A 252 -20.09 -4.64 -8.01
N ASP A 253 -20.77 -4.33 -9.12
CA ASP A 253 -20.39 -4.78 -10.45
C ASP A 253 -19.35 -3.86 -11.11
N TYR A 254 -18.37 -4.47 -11.77
CA TYR A 254 -17.39 -3.78 -12.61
C TYR A 254 -16.99 -4.67 -13.81
N ASN A 255 -16.54 -4.05 -14.89
CA ASN A 255 -16.21 -4.78 -16.13
C ASN A 255 -14.86 -4.33 -16.68
N LEU A 256 -13.82 -5.16 -16.49
CA LEU A 256 -12.47 -4.85 -16.96
C LEU A 256 -12.34 -4.85 -18.49
N SER A 257 -13.26 -5.47 -19.24
CA SER A 257 -13.26 -5.46 -20.72
C SER A 257 -13.97 -4.25 -21.35
N LYS A 258 -14.56 -3.37 -20.53
CA LYS A 258 -15.21 -2.13 -20.97
C LYS A 258 -14.63 -0.93 -20.25
N ALA A 259 -14.07 0.02 -21.00
CA ALA A 259 -13.59 1.27 -20.46
C ALA A 259 -14.73 2.06 -19.77
N GLY A 260 -14.43 2.68 -18.64
CA GLY A 260 -15.40 3.35 -17.78
C GLY A 260 -14.96 3.44 -16.32
N LYS A 261 -15.77 4.15 -15.53
CA LYS A 261 -15.60 4.26 -14.07
C LYS A 261 -16.68 3.45 -13.38
N TYR A 262 -16.27 2.55 -12.49
CA TYR A 262 -17.14 1.68 -11.71
C TYR A 262 -16.96 2.04 -10.23
N THR A 263 -18.06 2.36 -9.55
CA THR A 263 -18.06 2.57 -8.10
C THR A 263 -18.52 1.28 -7.43
N VAL A 264 -17.64 0.68 -6.65
CA VAL A 264 -17.90 -0.55 -5.88
C VAL A 264 -17.67 -0.28 -4.40
N ASN A 265 -18.29 -1.07 -3.53
CA ASN A 265 -17.95 -1.05 -2.10
C ASN A 265 -16.91 -2.14 -1.82
N ILE A 266 -15.91 -1.81 -1.03
CA ILE A 266 -15.03 -2.79 -0.41
C ILE A 266 -15.61 -3.08 0.96
N VAL A 267 -15.81 -4.37 1.23
CA VAL A 267 -16.41 -4.85 2.47
C VAL A 267 -15.38 -5.67 3.22
N ALA A 268 -15.07 -5.24 4.44
CA ALA A 268 -14.32 -6.02 5.42
C ALA A 268 -15.31 -6.72 6.34
N LYS A 269 -15.15 -8.03 6.54
CA LYS A 269 -15.98 -8.86 7.40
C LYS A 269 -15.14 -9.68 8.37
N ASP A 270 -15.41 -9.57 9.67
CA ASP A 270 -14.75 -10.36 10.71
C ASP A 270 -15.29 -11.81 10.77
N LYS A 271 -14.91 -12.56 11.83
CA LYS A 271 -15.31 -13.96 12.04
C LYS A 271 -16.72 -14.13 12.61
N ASN A 272 -17.24 -13.12 13.31
CA ASN A 272 -18.58 -13.09 13.91
C ASN A 272 -19.63 -12.54 12.93
N GLY A 273 -19.18 -11.78 11.93
CA GLY A 273 -19.91 -11.40 10.74
C GLY A 273 -20.37 -9.94 10.68
N LEU A 274 -19.80 -9.03 11.47
CA LEU A 274 -20.00 -7.60 11.29
C LEU A 274 -19.30 -7.15 9.98
N GLU A 275 -19.77 -6.07 9.36
CA GLU A 275 -19.27 -5.62 8.05
C GLU A 275 -19.01 -4.11 8.01
N THR A 276 -17.74 -3.71 7.85
CA THR A 276 -17.39 -2.31 7.51
C THR A 276 -17.31 -2.16 5.99
N LYS A 277 -17.99 -1.14 5.46
CA LYS A 277 -18.04 -0.86 4.01
C LYS A 277 -17.45 0.51 3.68
N LYS A 278 -16.63 0.60 2.62
CA LYS A 278 -16.15 1.87 2.07
C LYS A 278 -16.16 1.86 0.54
N PRO A 279 -16.59 2.94 -0.13
CA PRO A 279 -16.63 3.01 -1.58
C PRO A 279 -15.22 3.16 -2.19
N VAL A 280 -15.06 2.62 -3.40
CA VAL A 280 -13.86 2.69 -4.24
C VAL A 280 -14.26 2.96 -5.69
N THR A 281 -13.44 3.74 -6.41
CA THR A 281 -13.54 3.89 -7.86
C THR A 281 -12.53 2.98 -8.58
N ILE A 282 -13.04 2.05 -9.37
CA ILE A 282 -12.25 1.29 -10.36
C ILE A 282 -12.42 1.99 -11.71
N GLU A 283 -11.35 2.61 -12.21
CA GLU A 283 -11.28 3.29 -13.50
C GLU A 283 -10.58 2.39 -14.51
N VAL A 284 -11.33 1.90 -15.50
CA VAL A 284 -10.82 1.08 -16.59
C VAL A 284 -10.60 2.00 -17.79
N LEU A 285 -9.35 2.19 -18.20
CA LEU A 285 -8.98 2.99 -19.37
C LEU A 285 -9.07 2.16 -20.65
N SER A 286 -9.52 2.76 -21.74
CA SER A 286 -9.32 2.21 -23.08
C SER A 286 -7.83 2.10 -23.43
N TYR A 287 -7.49 1.32 -24.46
CA TYR A 287 -6.11 1.23 -24.92
C TYR A 287 -5.56 2.59 -25.39
N GLU A 288 -6.41 3.45 -25.97
CA GLU A 288 -6.01 4.80 -26.38
C GLU A 288 -5.67 5.68 -25.17
N GLU A 289 -6.54 5.70 -24.14
CA GLU A 289 -6.30 6.45 -22.90
C GLU A 289 -5.06 5.94 -22.15
N ALA A 290 -4.86 4.61 -22.09
CA ALA A 290 -3.69 4.00 -21.48
C ALA A 290 -2.38 4.32 -22.24
N TYR A 291 -2.43 4.34 -23.58
CA TYR A 291 -1.30 4.70 -24.45
C TYR A 291 -0.92 6.18 -24.31
N LYS A 292 -1.93 7.07 -24.24
CA LYS A 292 -1.76 8.49 -23.89
C LYS A 292 -1.15 8.67 -22.49
N ALA A 293 -1.46 7.78 -21.55
CA ALA A 293 -0.89 7.81 -20.20
C ALA A 293 0.50 7.14 -20.05
N ASP A 294 1.17 6.73 -21.16
CA ASP A 294 2.41 5.91 -21.17
C ASP A 294 2.35 4.68 -20.24
N MET A 295 1.16 4.09 -20.07
CA MET A 295 0.99 2.92 -19.20
C MET A 295 1.66 1.69 -19.80
N LYS A 296 2.15 0.79 -18.93
CA LYS A 296 2.90 -0.40 -19.33
C LYS A 296 2.29 -1.66 -18.71
N ASP A 297 1.69 -2.50 -19.56
CA ASP A 297 1.23 -3.85 -19.19
C ASP A 297 1.61 -4.84 -20.30
N LYS A 298 2.80 -5.44 -20.17
CA LYS A 298 3.33 -6.43 -21.12
C LYS A 298 2.53 -7.75 -21.12
N ASN A 299 1.70 -7.99 -20.10
CA ASN A 299 0.88 -9.20 -19.98
C ASN A 299 -0.48 -9.02 -20.68
N ASN A 300 -0.94 -7.78 -20.85
CA ASN A 300 -2.11 -7.44 -21.62
C ASN A 300 -1.79 -7.48 -23.12
N LYS A 301 -2.11 -8.62 -23.75
CA LYS A 301 -1.84 -8.87 -25.18
C LYS A 301 -2.56 -7.89 -26.11
N GLY A 302 -3.79 -7.50 -25.77
CA GLY A 302 -4.59 -6.58 -26.59
C GLY A 302 -4.01 -5.18 -26.58
N TYR A 303 -3.65 -4.68 -25.39
CA TYR A 303 -2.95 -3.40 -25.24
C TYR A 303 -1.57 -3.42 -25.89
N THR A 304 -0.78 -4.50 -25.71
CA THR A 304 0.54 -4.64 -26.34
C THR A 304 0.45 -4.57 -27.87
N LYS A 305 -0.54 -5.25 -28.48
CA LYS A 305 -0.80 -5.16 -29.92
C LYS A 305 -1.19 -3.74 -30.35
N TYR A 306 -2.04 -3.05 -29.58
CA TYR A 306 -2.42 -1.67 -29.86
C TYR A 306 -1.23 -0.70 -29.84
N CYS A 307 -0.31 -0.86 -28.87
CA CYS A 307 0.92 -0.07 -28.81
C CYS A 307 1.80 -0.31 -30.04
N GLN A 308 2.01 -1.56 -30.41
CA GLN A 308 2.77 -1.94 -31.61
C GLN A 308 2.15 -1.34 -32.87
N GLU A 309 0.82 -1.37 -33.02
CA GLU A 309 0.11 -0.73 -34.15
C GLU A 309 0.28 0.79 -34.20
N GLN A 310 0.43 1.48 -33.05
CA GLN A 310 0.67 2.93 -33.04
C GLN A 310 2.14 3.26 -33.34
N GLU A 311 3.07 2.48 -32.80
CA GLU A 311 4.51 2.61 -33.05
C GLU A 311 4.87 2.27 -34.50
N GLU A 312 4.18 1.30 -35.11
CA GLU A 312 4.31 0.95 -36.53
C GLU A 312 3.89 2.12 -37.42
N LYS A 313 2.74 2.78 -37.15
CA LYS A 313 2.31 3.98 -37.92
C LYS A 313 3.35 5.10 -37.90
N ILE A 314 3.99 5.31 -36.74
CA ILE A 314 5.08 6.28 -36.58
C ILE A 314 6.29 5.85 -37.41
N ARG A 315 6.73 4.58 -37.28
CA ARG A 315 7.88 4.05 -38.02
C ARG A 315 7.67 4.11 -39.52
N GLU A 316 6.52 3.64 -40.02
CA GLU A 316 6.19 3.70 -41.44
C GLU A 316 6.19 5.14 -41.98
N ALA A 317 5.68 6.11 -41.21
CA ALA A 317 5.69 7.51 -41.63
C ALA A 317 7.13 8.04 -41.75
N GLN A 318 7.98 7.72 -40.76
CA GLN A 318 9.42 8.06 -40.76
C GLN A 318 10.21 7.32 -41.86
N GLU A 319 9.86 6.07 -42.18
CA GLU A 319 10.46 5.31 -43.28
C GLU A 319 10.05 5.83 -44.66
N ARG A 320 8.77 6.20 -44.86
CA ARG A 320 8.29 6.85 -46.09
C ARG A 320 9.07 8.13 -46.34
N LEU A 321 9.27 8.93 -45.29
CA LEU A 321 10.12 10.11 -45.27
C LEU A 321 11.59 9.80 -45.66
N ALA A 322 12.22 8.81 -45.02
CA ALA A 322 13.61 8.43 -45.32
C ALA A 322 13.78 7.99 -46.80
N LYS A 323 12.85 7.19 -47.33
CA LYS A 323 12.85 6.69 -48.71
C LYS A 323 12.63 7.83 -49.72
N GLN A 324 11.79 8.82 -49.41
CA GLN A 324 11.65 10.02 -50.26
C GLN A 324 12.96 10.79 -50.35
N LYS A 325 13.65 11.02 -49.22
CA LYS A 325 14.95 11.72 -49.19
C LYS A 325 16.02 11.01 -50.04
N SER A 326 16.17 9.70 -49.91
CA SER A 326 17.14 8.93 -50.70
C SER A 326 16.82 8.88 -52.21
N SER A 327 15.55 9.06 -52.60
CA SER A 327 15.18 9.20 -54.02
C SER A 327 15.43 10.60 -54.57
N SER A 328 15.34 11.65 -53.73
CA SER A 328 15.51 13.04 -54.15
C SER A 328 16.98 13.46 -54.34
N SER A 329 17.92 12.78 -53.68
CA SER A 329 19.36 13.08 -53.76
C SER A 329 20.00 12.75 -55.13
N SER A 330 19.26 12.15 -56.06
CA SER A 330 19.72 11.90 -57.43
C SER A 330 19.45 13.05 -58.41
N SER A 331 18.98 14.22 -57.96
CA SER A 331 18.82 15.40 -58.83
C SER A 331 19.07 16.74 -58.13
N SER A 332 19.64 17.68 -58.89
CA SER A 332 20.01 19.07 -58.52
C SER A 332 21.23 19.24 -57.59
N HIS A 333 22.38 19.42 -58.25
CA HIS A 333 23.49 20.21 -57.71
C HIS A 333 23.00 21.67 -57.53
N ILE A 334 22.69 22.08 -56.31
CA ILE A 334 22.50 23.51 -55.98
C ILE A 334 23.83 24.02 -55.41
N LYS A 335 24.52 24.86 -56.20
CA LYS A 335 25.72 25.58 -55.75
C LYS A 335 25.31 26.69 -54.77
N GLY A 336 25.95 26.74 -53.60
CA GLY A 336 26.01 27.97 -52.80
C GLY A 336 25.71 27.85 -51.32
N VAL A 337 26.61 27.25 -50.55
CA VAL A 337 26.88 27.71 -49.17
C VAL A 337 28.40 27.78 -49.00
N VAL A 338 28.93 28.98 -48.79
CA VAL A 338 30.34 29.19 -48.46
C VAL A 338 30.50 29.03 -46.95
N PRO A 339 31.45 28.21 -46.45
CA PRO A 339 31.71 28.13 -45.02
C PRO A 339 32.15 29.48 -44.47
N VAL A 340 31.42 30.00 -43.47
CA VAL A 340 31.81 31.23 -42.75
C VAL A 340 33.16 30.98 -42.06
N LYS A 341 34.11 31.89 -42.28
CA LYS A 341 35.45 31.79 -41.69
C LYS A 341 35.37 31.86 -40.15
N LYS A 342 36.22 31.09 -39.48
CA LYS A 342 36.48 31.24 -38.03
C LYS A 342 36.80 32.69 -37.71
N SER A 343 36.02 33.31 -36.83
CA SER A 343 36.48 34.45 -36.05
C SER A 343 37.37 33.93 -34.91
N GLU A 344 38.54 34.54 -34.76
CA GLU A 344 39.40 34.32 -33.60
C GLU A 344 38.78 35.02 -32.38
N SER A 345 38.67 34.32 -31.25
CA SER A 345 38.40 34.94 -29.95
C SER A 345 39.47 34.52 -28.95
N ASN A 346 40.19 35.51 -28.45
CA ASN A 346 41.28 35.32 -27.50
C ASN A 346 40.77 35.03 -26.08
N THR A 347 41.62 34.32 -25.32
CA THR A 347 41.72 34.33 -23.84
C THR A 347 40.50 33.91 -23.01
N SER A 348 40.44 32.60 -22.76
CA SER A 348 40.48 32.01 -21.41
C SER A 348 39.88 32.77 -20.22
N GLN A 349 38.76 32.25 -19.70
CA GLN A 349 38.62 32.06 -18.25
C GLN A 349 38.14 30.64 -17.95
N ASN A 350 38.93 29.90 -17.16
CA ASN A 350 38.56 28.58 -16.65
C ASN A 350 37.56 28.74 -15.49
N THR A 351 36.28 28.51 -15.74
CA THR A 351 35.33 28.13 -14.69
C THR A 351 35.10 26.63 -14.77
N THR A 352 35.79 25.88 -13.92
CA THR A 352 35.62 24.43 -13.77
C THR A 352 34.25 24.13 -13.14
N GLN A 353 33.19 24.08 -13.95
CA GLN A 353 31.92 23.51 -13.50
C GLN A 353 32.11 22.01 -13.29
N GLN A 354 31.99 21.59 -12.03
CA GLN A 354 32.19 20.23 -11.59
C GLN A 354 30.94 19.39 -11.91
N ALA A 355 30.94 18.70 -13.05
CA ALA A 355 29.80 17.91 -13.52
C ALA A 355 29.42 16.78 -12.55
N SER A 356 28.20 16.83 -12.00
CA SER A 356 27.65 15.88 -11.04
C SER A 356 26.99 14.66 -11.69
N GLY A 357 27.70 14.00 -12.61
CA GLY A 357 27.23 12.79 -13.28
C GLY A 357 27.43 11.50 -12.46
N LYS A 358 26.45 10.59 -12.49
CA LYS A 358 26.60 9.24 -11.92
C LYS A 358 27.61 8.44 -12.74
N ARG A 359 28.72 8.03 -12.12
CA ARG A 359 29.77 7.21 -12.75
C ARG A 359 29.40 5.73 -12.62
N THR A 360 29.17 5.06 -13.75
CA THR A 360 28.90 3.62 -13.79
C THR A 360 30.21 2.88 -14.06
N SER A 361 30.55 1.87 -13.26
CA SER A 361 31.82 1.13 -13.38
C SER A 361 31.63 -0.37 -13.61
N PHE A 362 32.12 -0.86 -14.74
CA PHE A 362 32.55 -2.24 -15.07
C PHE A 362 31.60 -3.44 -14.88
N HIS A 363 30.78 -3.52 -13.81
CA HIS A 363 30.09 -4.75 -13.41
C HIS A 363 28.68 -4.93 -14.01
N ASP A 364 28.12 -3.90 -14.65
CA ASP A 364 26.69 -3.87 -15.04
C ASP A 364 26.41 -4.11 -16.55
N ILE A 365 27.43 -4.23 -17.40
CA ILE A 365 27.29 -4.25 -18.87
C ILE A 365 27.85 -5.58 -19.41
N THR A 366 27.00 -6.42 -20.00
CA THR A 366 27.31 -7.82 -20.32
C THR A 366 27.94 -7.98 -21.72
N GLY A 367 27.53 -7.15 -22.68
CA GLY A 367 27.99 -7.18 -24.07
C GLY A 367 29.44 -6.75 -24.27
N ILE A 368 30.00 -5.91 -23.38
CA ILE A 368 31.43 -5.52 -23.42
C ILE A 368 32.33 -6.75 -23.35
N ARG A 369 32.02 -7.69 -22.44
CA ARG A 369 32.84 -8.88 -22.23
C ARG A 369 32.88 -9.77 -23.47
N ASN A 370 31.74 -9.95 -24.13
CA ASN A 370 31.65 -10.73 -25.36
C ASN A 370 32.41 -10.05 -26.52
N ALA A 371 32.30 -8.72 -26.66
CA ALA A 371 33.02 -7.96 -27.70
C ALA A 371 34.55 -7.93 -27.50
N ALA A 372 35.03 -8.09 -26.26
CA ALA A 372 36.46 -8.20 -25.95
C ALA A 372 37.01 -9.63 -26.14
N GLU A 373 36.17 -10.66 -25.98
CA GLU A 373 36.54 -12.08 -26.15
C GLU A 373 36.29 -12.60 -27.59
N ALA A 374 35.42 -11.95 -28.39
CA ALA A 374 35.10 -12.29 -29.78
C ALA A 374 34.89 -11.02 -30.65
N PRO A 375 35.87 -10.63 -31.50
CA PRO A 375 35.81 -9.39 -32.28
C PRO A 375 35.01 -9.53 -33.58
N GLN A 376 33.75 -9.97 -33.51
CA GLN A 376 32.83 -10.02 -34.65
C GLN A 376 31.77 -8.91 -34.58
N PHE A 377 31.28 -8.52 -35.77
CA PHE A 377 30.41 -7.35 -35.98
C PHE A 377 29.06 -7.43 -35.21
N SER A 378 28.63 -8.64 -34.86
CA SER A 378 27.42 -8.93 -34.07
C SER A 378 27.50 -8.43 -32.63
N GLU A 379 28.61 -8.69 -31.96
CA GLU A 379 28.85 -8.38 -30.54
C GLU A 379 29.02 -6.87 -30.33
N TYR A 380 29.61 -6.15 -31.29
CA TYR A 380 29.72 -4.69 -31.25
C TYR A 380 28.37 -3.97 -31.34
N LYS A 381 27.38 -4.53 -32.05
CA LYS A 381 26.02 -3.98 -32.05
C LYS A 381 25.33 -4.15 -30.69
N GLN A 382 25.57 -5.28 -30.02
CA GLN A 382 25.09 -5.49 -28.65
C GLN A 382 25.76 -4.50 -27.69
N LEU A 383 27.08 -4.29 -27.80
CA LEU A 383 27.80 -3.26 -27.05
C LEU A 383 27.16 -1.87 -27.24
N CYS A 384 26.97 -1.43 -28.48
CA CYS A 384 26.41 -0.11 -28.75
C CYS A 384 24.95 0.02 -28.27
N GLN A 385 24.15 -1.06 -28.32
CA GLN A 385 22.81 -1.08 -27.74
C GLN A 385 22.85 -0.99 -26.21
N GLU A 386 23.80 -1.66 -25.54
CA GLU A 386 23.93 -1.58 -24.08
C GLU A 386 24.49 -0.22 -23.62
N LEU A 387 25.38 0.43 -24.38
CA LEU A 387 25.80 1.82 -24.16
C LEU A 387 24.60 2.78 -24.27
N TYR A 388 23.77 2.59 -25.31
CA TYR A 388 22.51 3.33 -25.48
C TYR A 388 21.53 3.07 -24.33
N ASP A 389 21.34 1.81 -23.93
CA ASP A 389 20.44 1.46 -22.82
C ASP A 389 20.94 2.02 -21.48
N CYS A 390 22.26 2.06 -21.21
CA CYS A 390 22.83 2.72 -20.04
C CYS A 390 22.63 4.25 -20.08
N TYR A 391 22.80 4.88 -21.24
CA TYR A 391 22.52 6.29 -21.44
C TYR A 391 21.04 6.61 -21.15
N ILE A 392 20.10 5.88 -21.76
CA ILE A 392 18.65 6.09 -21.63
C ILE A 392 18.13 5.77 -20.23
N ASN A 393 18.55 4.66 -19.61
CA ASN A 393 17.94 4.15 -18.37
C ASN A 393 18.65 4.62 -17.09
N HIS A 394 19.91 5.04 -17.16
CA HIS A 394 20.69 5.42 -15.97
C HIS A 394 21.17 6.88 -15.97
N LYS A 395 20.88 7.66 -17.03
CA LYS A 395 21.38 9.03 -17.23
C LYS A 395 22.90 9.11 -16.99
N SER A 396 23.64 8.13 -17.50
CA SER A 396 25.10 8.09 -17.34
C SER A 396 25.77 8.94 -18.42
N TYR A 397 26.35 10.07 -18.01
CA TYR A 397 27.01 11.04 -18.87
C TYR A 397 28.44 10.63 -19.29
N ASP A 398 29.02 9.64 -18.61
CA ASP A 398 30.41 9.22 -18.74
C ASP A 398 30.47 7.70 -18.52
N ILE A 399 30.60 6.94 -19.61
CA ILE A 399 30.69 5.47 -19.59
C ILE A 399 32.15 5.10 -19.80
N GLN A 400 32.74 4.44 -18.81
CA GLN A 400 34.15 4.05 -18.80
C GLN A 400 34.27 2.52 -18.80
N PHE A 401 35.13 2.00 -19.67
CA PHE A 401 35.37 0.57 -19.83
C PHE A 401 36.85 0.29 -20.09
N GLU A 402 37.32 -0.90 -19.73
CA GLU A 402 38.70 -1.33 -20.00
C GLU A 402 38.70 -2.41 -21.08
N VAL A 403 39.62 -2.32 -22.04
CA VAL A 403 39.87 -3.37 -23.04
C VAL A 403 41.30 -3.92 -22.88
N PRO A 404 41.53 -5.23 -23.09
CA PRO A 404 42.88 -5.79 -23.13
C PRO A 404 43.74 -5.10 -24.20
N LYS A 405 45.04 -4.97 -23.95
CA LYS A 405 45.99 -4.32 -24.88
C LYS A 405 46.11 -4.96 -26.27
N SER A 406 45.59 -6.18 -26.44
CA SER A 406 45.48 -6.89 -27.72
C SER A 406 44.29 -6.43 -28.59
N VAL A 407 43.37 -5.63 -28.05
CA VAL A 407 42.20 -5.09 -28.78
C VAL A 407 42.58 -3.77 -29.44
N ASP A 408 42.23 -3.58 -30.72
CA ASP A 408 42.33 -2.28 -31.39
C ASP A 408 41.24 -1.33 -30.84
N TYR A 409 41.59 -0.64 -29.76
CA TYR A 409 40.71 0.32 -29.12
C TYR A 409 40.37 1.52 -30.03
N LYS A 410 41.19 1.82 -31.04
CA LYS A 410 40.94 2.95 -31.96
C LYS A 410 39.87 2.56 -32.98
N GLN A 411 39.97 1.37 -33.56
CA GLN A 411 38.91 0.83 -34.40
C GLN A 411 37.60 0.69 -33.63
N LEU A 412 37.65 0.23 -32.38
CA LEU A 412 36.48 0.14 -31.50
C LEU A 412 35.84 1.51 -31.24
N LEU A 413 36.63 2.52 -30.87
CA LEU A 413 36.10 3.87 -30.64
C LEU A 413 35.52 4.48 -31.92
N ASN A 414 36.17 4.32 -33.08
CA ASN A 414 35.64 4.79 -34.36
C ASN A 414 34.31 4.09 -34.74
N GLN A 415 34.15 2.79 -34.46
CA GLN A 415 32.90 2.07 -34.72
C GLN A 415 31.77 2.49 -33.78
N ILE A 416 32.09 2.76 -32.51
CA ILE A 416 31.16 3.41 -31.58
C ILE A 416 30.82 4.82 -32.10
N GLU A 417 31.79 5.54 -32.65
CA GLU A 417 31.61 6.88 -33.20
C GLU A 417 30.62 6.88 -34.38
N ASP A 418 30.87 6.03 -35.39
CA ASP A 418 29.99 5.83 -36.55
C ASP A 418 28.57 5.40 -36.12
N TYR A 419 28.44 4.44 -35.21
CA TYR A 419 27.11 3.99 -34.75
C TYR A 419 26.37 5.08 -33.97
N MET A 420 27.05 5.82 -33.09
CA MET A 420 26.44 6.92 -32.35
C MET A 420 26.10 8.12 -33.23
N PHE A 421 26.74 8.28 -34.38
CA PHE A 421 26.41 9.28 -35.40
C PHE A 421 25.09 8.95 -36.14
N ASP A 422 24.82 7.67 -36.38
CA ASP A 422 23.58 7.19 -37.01
C ASP A 422 22.36 7.17 -36.06
N ILE A 423 22.57 7.16 -34.74
CA ILE A 423 21.46 7.35 -33.78
C ILE A 423 21.00 8.82 -33.86
N PRO A 424 19.68 9.11 -33.96
CA PRO A 424 19.16 10.46 -33.94
C PRO A 424 19.19 11.06 -32.52
N ILE A 425 20.40 11.31 -32.00
CA ILE A 425 20.66 12.22 -30.87
C ILE A 425 21.08 13.56 -31.52
N PRO A 426 20.14 14.48 -31.83
CA PRO A 426 20.48 15.70 -32.55
C PRO A 426 21.26 16.65 -31.64
N GLY A 427 22.58 16.57 -31.62
CA GLY A 427 23.43 17.46 -30.83
C GLY A 427 24.89 17.00 -30.82
N HIS A 428 25.77 17.79 -31.44
CA HIS A 428 27.19 17.49 -31.63
C HIS A 428 28.05 17.56 -30.35
N ASN A 429 27.44 17.35 -29.17
CA ASN A 429 28.10 17.40 -27.88
C ASN A 429 28.10 15.99 -27.27
N TRP A 430 29.01 15.17 -27.77
CA TRP A 430 29.51 13.92 -27.18
C TRP A 430 30.93 13.68 -27.69
N GLY A 431 31.66 12.73 -27.10
CA GLY A 431 33.00 12.40 -27.57
C GLY A 431 33.60 11.19 -26.87
N THR A 432 34.58 10.59 -27.53
CA THR A 432 35.32 9.43 -27.04
C THR A 432 36.73 9.80 -26.57
N GLY A 433 37.28 9.04 -25.64
CA GLY A 433 38.68 9.18 -25.21
C GLY A 433 39.27 7.86 -24.73
N ALA A 434 40.59 7.77 -24.68
CA ALA A 434 41.29 6.61 -24.15
C ALA A 434 42.56 7.00 -23.35
N ILE A 435 42.93 6.15 -22.39
CA ILE A 435 44.16 6.21 -21.61
C ILE A 435 44.79 4.81 -21.65
N GLU A 436 45.94 4.69 -22.30
CA GLU A 436 46.68 3.42 -22.39
C GLU A 436 47.36 3.08 -21.06
N GLY A 437 47.28 1.81 -20.65
CA GLY A 437 47.97 1.25 -19.49
C GLY A 437 48.94 0.13 -19.87
N GLU A 438 49.51 -0.54 -18.86
CA GLU A 438 50.47 -1.62 -19.06
C GLU A 438 49.80 -2.88 -19.63
N GLU A 439 48.68 -3.30 -19.04
CA GLU A 439 47.92 -4.51 -19.42
C GLU A 439 46.59 -4.22 -20.16
N THR A 440 45.93 -3.10 -19.84
CA THR A 440 44.63 -2.68 -20.42
C THR A 440 44.68 -1.24 -20.92
N THR A 441 43.77 -0.90 -21.85
CA THR A 441 43.47 0.48 -22.25
C THR A 441 42.11 0.87 -21.69
N ARG A 442 42.06 1.98 -20.94
CA ARG A 442 40.82 2.57 -20.45
C ARG A 442 40.20 3.41 -21.54
N CYS A 443 39.00 3.09 -21.96
CA CYS A 443 38.21 3.88 -22.90
C CYS A 443 37.06 4.59 -22.18
N ALA A 444 36.64 5.74 -22.70
CA ALA A 444 35.52 6.52 -22.20
C ALA A 444 34.66 7.03 -23.36
N VAL A 445 33.35 6.99 -23.17
CA VAL A 445 32.34 7.65 -24.02
C VAL A 445 31.61 8.66 -23.14
N ARG A 446 31.67 9.94 -23.51
CA ARG A 446 31.03 11.04 -22.78
C ARG A 446 29.91 11.66 -23.60
N VAL A 447 28.73 11.81 -23.00
CA VAL A 447 27.61 12.58 -23.55
C VAL A 447 27.34 13.78 -22.65
N TYR A 448 27.25 14.97 -23.25
CA TYR A 448 27.11 16.20 -22.49
C TYR A 448 25.64 16.41 -22.08
N GLU A 449 25.43 17.05 -20.93
CA GLU A 449 24.11 17.25 -20.33
C GLU A 449 23.11 18.00 -21.24
N SER A 450 23.60 18.94 -22.06
CA SER A 450 22.78 19.65 -23.05
C SER A 450 22.19 18.73 -24.13
N SER A 451 22.89 17.65 -24.50
CA SER A 451 22.37 16.63 -25.42
C SER A 451 21.25 15.80 -24.77
N ILE A 452 21.33 15.57 -23.45
CA ILE A 452 20.29 14.86 -22.68
C ILE A 452 19.04 15.72 -22.50
N GLY A 453 19.18 16.99 -22.12
CA GLY A 453 18.02 17.90 -22.01
C GLY A 453 17.23 18.02 -23.32
N ARG A 454 17.94 18.02 -24.46
CA ARG A 454 17.31 17.99 -25.78
C ARG A 454 16.66 16.65 -26.13
N TYR A 455 17.27 15.51 -25.77
CA TYR A 455 16.65 14.20 -25.96
C TYR A 455 15.40 14.01 -25.10
N GLU A 456 15.43 14.43 -23.83
CA GLU A 456 14.26 14.48 -22.96
C GLU A 456 13.17 15.36 -23.57
N THR A 457 13.52 16.53 -24.10
CA THR A 457 12.59 17.41 -24.81
C THR A 457 11.96 16.73 -26.04
N ILE A 458 12.71 15.98 -26.84
CA ILE A 458 12.16 15.23 -27.99
C ILE A 458 11.19 14.14 -27.52
N LYS A 459 11.54 13.42 -26.45
CA LYS A 459 10.67 12.41 -25.84
C LYS A 459 9.39 13.05 -25.27
N ASP A 460 9.49 14.20 -24.62
CA ASP A 460 8.36 14.91 -24.00
C ASP A 460 7.43 15.51 -25.05
N VAL A 461 7.96 16.09 -26.14
CA VAL A 461 7.16 16.50 -27.31
C VAL A 461 6.53 15.28 -27.98
N GLY A 462 7.27 14.17 -28.11
CA GLY A 462 6.74 12.91 -28.64
C GLY A 462 5.61 12.32 -27.78
N GLN A 463 5.71 12.42 -26.46
CA GLN A 463 4.62 12.04 -25.56
C GLN A 463 3.45 13.02 -25.69
N TRP A 464 3.69 14.32 -25.79
CA TRP A 464 2.63 15.30 -26.08
C TRP A 464 1.90 14.98 -27.40
N VAL A 465 2.60 14.59 -28.47
CA VAL A 465 2.03 14.14 -29.74
C VAL A 465 1.07 12.95 -29.56
N LYS A 466 1.45 11.96 -28.73
CA LYS A 466 0.56 10.84 -28.35
C LYS A 466 -0.65 11.35 -27.57
N ASN A 467 -0.43 12.18 -26.54
CA ASN A 467 -1.47 12.70 -25.64
C ASN A 467 -2.57 13.46 -26.41
N GLN A 468 -2.18 14.28 -27.38
CA GLN A 468 -3.10 15.03 -28.26
C GLN A 468 -3.81 14.14 -29.31
N GLY A 469 -3.50 12.85 -29.37
CA GLY A 469 -4.11 11.91 -30.33
C GLY A 469 -3.79 12.27 -31.78
N LEU A 470 -2.52 12.60 -32.08
CA LEU A 470 -2.08 12.98 -33.42
C LEU A 470 -1.59 11.79 -34.27
N VAL A 471 -1.29 10.65 -33.64
CA VAL A 471 -0.75 9.46 -34.30
C VAL A 471 -1.79 8.89 -35.29
N GLY A 472 -1.42 8.83 -36.57
CA GLY A 472 -2.28 8.31 -37.64
C GLY A 472 -3.30 9.31 -38.21
N LEU A 473 -3.26 10.59 -37.82
CA LEU A 473 -3.97 11.65 -38.54
C LEU A 473 -3.32 11.94 -39.91
N THR A 474 -4.03 12.65 -40.79
CA THR A 474 -3.40 13.19 -42.01
C THR A 474 -2.43 14.33 -41.66
N GLU A 475 -1.47 14.59 -42.55
CA GLU A 475 -0.47 15.65 -42.37
C GLU A 475 -1.13 17.01 -42.09
N GLU A 476 -2.16 17.37 -42.86
CA GLU A 476 -2.93 18.60 -42.69
C GLU A 476 -3.65 18.67 -41.33
N GLN A 477 -4.29 17.59 -40.90
CA GLN A 477 -4.97 17.52 -39.59
C GLN A 477 -3.99 17.63 -38.43
N ALA A 478 -2.82 16.99 -38.54
CA ALA A 478 -1.76 17.06 -37.55
C ALA A 478 -1.20 18.49 -37.44
N VAL A 479 -0.78 19.07 -38.57
CA VAL A 479 -0.24 20.44 -38.63
C VAL A 479 -1.24 21.47 -38.11
N ASN A 480 -2.52 21.35 -38.49
CA ASN A 480 -3.58 22.22 -38.00
C ASN A 480 -3.75 22.15 -36.47
N LYS A 481 -3.75 20.94 -35.89
CA LYS A 481 -3.83 20.74 -34.44
C LYS A 481 -2.62 21.28 -33.71
N ILE A 482 -1.40 21.08 -34.24
CA ILE A 482 -0.17 21.60 -33.62
C ILE A 482 -0.20 23.14 -33.61
N ASN A 483 -0.50 23.77 -34.76
CA ASN A 483 -0.61 25.23 -34.86
C ASN A 483 -1.70 25.78 -33.91
N SER A 484 -2.89 25.18 -33.89
CA SER A 484 -3.99 25.64 -33.05
C SER A 484 -3.66 25.50 -31.55
N TYR A 485 -3.04 24.39 -31.13
CA TYR A 485 -2.58 24.25 -29.74
C TYR A 485 -1.56 25.34 -29.37
N LEU A 486 -0.53 25.55 -30.22
CA LEU A 486 0.49 26.56 -29.99
C LEU A 486 -0.12 27.96 -29.89
N ARG A 487 -1.01 28.30 -30.83
CA ARG A 487 -1.75 29.58 -30.87
C ARG A 487 -2.55 29.83 -29.60
N ASP A 488 -3.35 28.86 -29.18
CA ASP A 488 -4.37 29.06 -28.16
C ASP A 488 -3.83 28.83 -26.73
N ASN A 489 -2.76 28.04 -26.56
CA ASN A 489 -2.27 27.58 -25.26
C ASN A 489 -0.84 28.03 -24.94
N THR A 490 -0.22 28.87 -25.77
CA THR A 490 1.14 29.38 -25.57
C THR A 490 1.17 30.91 -25.74
N ASN A 491 2.04 31.56 -24.98
CA ASN A 491 2.29 33.00 -25.07
C ASN A 491 3.75 33.29 -25.44
N TYR A 492 4.05 34.51 -25.87
CA TYR A 492 5.44 34.91 -26.10
C TYR A 492 6.17 35.13 -24.77
N ASP A 493 7.46 34.79 -24.71
CA ASP A 493 8.28 34.98 -23.53
C ASP A 493 9.26 36.16 -23.66
N TYR A 494 8.91 37.28 -23.04
CA TYR A 494 9.76 38.49 -23.00
C TYR A 494 10.85 38.44 -21.90
N SER A 495 10.98 37.33 -21.16
CA SER A 495 12.01 37.18 -20.12
C SER A 495 13.34 36.60 -20.64
N TYR A 496 13.34 36.04 -21.86
CA TYR A 496 14.51 35.51 -22.56
C TYR A 496 15.38 34.54 -21.72
N GLN A 497 14.75 33.77 -20.82
CA GLN A 497 15.42 32.69 -20.08
C GLN A 497 15.70 31.48 -20.99
N ASP A 498 16.65 30.63 -20.63
CA ASP A 498 17.08 29.48 -21.46
C ASP A 498 15.92 28.58 -21.91
N ASP A 499 14.99 28.26 -20.99
CA ASP A 499 13.78 27.46 -21.27
C ASP A 499 12.88 28.06 -22.38
N ALA A 500 12.93 29.38 -22.61
CA ALA A 500 12.10 30.07 -23.61
C ALA A 500 12.58 29.80 -25.04
N TYR A 501 13.85 29.48 -25.24
CA TYR A 501 14.42 29.14 -26.55
C TYR A 501 14.22 27.66 -26.91
N GLU A 502 13.68 26.85 -26.00
CA GLU A 502 13.53 25.41 -26.18
C GLU A 502 12.06 24.96 -26.09
N PRO A 503 11.66 23.85 -26.75
CA PRO A 503 10.29 23.33 -26.70
C PRO A 503 9.78 23.03 -25.28
N ILE A 504 10.69 22.86 -24.32
CA ILE A 504 10.36 22.58 -22.92
C ILE A 504 9.64 23.75 -22.23
N GLY A 505 9.91 25.01 -22.63
CA GLY A 505 9.18 26.18 -22.15
C GLY A 505 7.69 26.15 -22.53
N ILE A 506 7.37 25.64 -23.71
CA ILE A 506 5.98 25.44 -24.16
C ILE A 506 5.28 24.34 -23.37
N LEU A 507 6.00 23.25 -23.07
CA LEU A 507 5.46 22.12 -22.30
C LEU A 507 5.20 22.50 -20.83
N LYS A 508 6.20 23.08 -20.14
CA LYS A 508 6.14 23.44 -18.72
C LYS A 508 5.44 24.78 -18.46
N ASN A 509 5.92 25.84 -19.11
CA ASN A 509 5.65 27.23 -18.74
C ASN A 509 4.55 27.88 -19.61
N LYS A 510 4.13 27.22 -20.69
CA LYS A 510 3.21 27.75 -21.72
C LYS A 510 3.73 29.03 -22.37
N LYS A 511 5.07 29.15 -22.47
CA LYS A 511 5.78 30.33 -22.98
C LYS A 511 7.04 29.94 -23.73
N ALA A 512 7.34 30.66 -24.81
CA ALA A 512 8.58 30.55 -25.55
C ALA A 512 8.83 31.82 -26.40
N VAL A 513 10.04 31.97 -26.93
CA VAL A 513 10.33 32.88 -28.05
C VAL A 513 10.24 32.11 -29.38
N CYS A 514 10.36 32.81 -30.51
CA CYS A 514 10.22 32.24 -31.86
C CYS A 514 11.01 30.93 -32.09
N ASP A 515 12.26 30.85 -31.60
CA ASP A 515 13.10 29.65 -31.67
C ASP A 515 12.43 28.43 -30.98
N GLY A 516 11.90 28.61 -29.76
CA GLY A 516 11.22 27.56 -29.02
C GLY A 516 9.93 27.07 -29.69
N TYR A 517 9.14 27.97 -30.30
CA TYR A 517 7.99 27.61 -31.14
C TYR A 517 8.41 26.80 -32.36
N ALA A 518 9.41 27.28 -33.11
CA ALA A 518 9.85 26.66 -34.35
C ALA A 518 10.50 25.28 -34.12
N LYS A 519 11.26 25.10 -33.04
CA LYS A 519 11.77 23.79 -32.60
C LYS A 519 10.65 22.84 -32.19
N PHE A 520 9.66 23.30 -31.41
CA PHE A 520 8.55 22.46 -30.96
C PHE A 520 7.75 21.92 -32.14
N PHE A 521 7.35 22.81 -33.05
CA PHE A 521 6.58 22.44 -34.25
C PHE A 521 7.35 21.43 -35.11
N ASP A 522 8.65 21.66 -35.31
CA ASP A 522 9.52 20.80 -36.09
C ASP A 522 9.66 19.37 -35.50
N ILE A 523 9.88 19.27 -34.18
CA ILE A 523 9.97 17.97 -33.48
C ILE A 523 8.62 17.24 -33.51
N ALA A 524 7.51 17.94 -33.30
CA ALA A 524 6.17 17.35 -33.35
C ALA A 524 5.84 16.79 -34.75
N CYS A 525 6.15 17.56 -35.81
CA CYS A 525 6.00 17.11 -37.19
C CYS A 525 6.89 15.89 -37.50
N LYS A 526 8.18 15.93 -37.12
CA LYS A 526 9.13 14.83 -37.37
C LYS A 526 8.79 13.55 -36.60
N THR A 527 8.21 13.67 -35.41
CA THR A 527 7.69 12.52 -34.66
C THR A 527 6.55 11.83 -35.42
N LEU A 528 5.73 12.59 -36.15
CA LEU A 528 4.67 12.06 -37.01
C LEU A 528 5.14 11.67 -38.43
N GLY A 529 6.45 11.76 -38.72
CA GLY A 529 7.02 11.50 -40.04
C GLY A 529 6.74 12.58 -41.09
N ILE A 530 6.22 13.74 -40.67
CA ILE A 530 5.91 14.88 -41.55
C ILE A 530 7.21 15.64 -41.83
N GLU A 531 7.45 16.01 -43.10
CA GLU A 531 8.61 16.82 -43.46
C GLU A 531 8.46 18.25 -42.92
N SER A 532 9.31 18.60 -41.97
CA SER A 532 9.47 19.96 -41.45
C SER A 532 10.93 20.40 -41.51
N GLN A 533 11.11 21.70 -41.71
CA GLN A 533 12.37 22.43 -41.66
C GLN A 533 12.20 23.60 -40.69
N TYR A 534 13.09 23.72 -39.72
CA TYR A 534 13.33 24.97 -39.00
C TYR A 534 13.94 25.99 -39.97
N VAL A 535 13.48 27.24 -39.90
CA VAL A 535 14.00 28.37 -40.69
C VAL A 535 14.36 29.49 -39.71
N ALA A 536 15.59 29.99 -39.81
CA ALA A 536 15.99 31.25 -39.21
C ALA A 536 16.18 32.29 -40.31
N GLY A 537 15.92 33.55 -39.98
CA GLY A 537 16.09 34.69 -40.86
C GLY A 537 15.82 35.98 -40.10
N ILE A 538 15.23 36.96 -40.77
CA ILE A 538 14.78 38.23 -40.19
C ILE A 538 13.31 38.49 -40.55
N ALA A 539 12.60 39.22 -39.70
CA ALA A 539 11.23 39.64 -39.95
C ALA A 539 10.95 41.05 -39.41
N ASP A 540 10.05 41.79 -40.07
CA ASP A 540 9.56 43.12 -39.64
C ASP A 540 8.40 42.94 -38.65
N GLY A 541 8.59 43.37 -37.41
CA GLY A 541 7.57 43.30 -36.35
C GLY A 541 6.35 44.22 -36.55
N GLY A 542 6.17 44.82 -37.74
CA GLY A 542 5.09 45.75 -38.08
C GLY A 542 5.44 47.22 -37.85
N HIS A 543 6.73 47.54 -37.70
CA HIS A 543 7.23 48.87 -37.36
C HIS A 543 8.38 49.36 -38.26
N GLY A 544 8.77 48.58 -39.28
CA GLY A 544 9.93 48.86 -40.14
C GLY A 544 11.27 48.40 -39.55
N GLU A 545 11.25 47.82 -38.35
CA GLU A 545 12.43 47.28 -37.67
C GLU A 545 12.52 45.77 -37.91
N TRP A 546 13.53 45.36 -38.68
CA TRP A 546 13.81 43.96 -38.99
C TRP A 546 14.65 43.33 -37.89
N GLY A 547 14.07 42.36 -37.18
CA GLY A 547 14.73 41.60 -36.10
C GLY A 547 14.99 40.15 -36.50
N SER A 548 15.97 39.50 -35.85
CA SER A 548 16.20 38.06 -35.98
C SER A 548 14.95 37.26 -35.60
N HIS A 549 14.52 36.35 -36.46
CA HIS A 549 13.28 35.60 -36.28
C HIS A 549 13.42 34.14 -36.70
N ALA A 550 12.51 33.29 -36.22
CA ALA A 550 12.50 31.85 -36.45
C ALA A 550 11.08 31.30 -36.66
N TRP A 551 10.92 30.49 -37.71
CA TRP A 551 9.65 29.89 -38.12
C TRP A 551 9.92 28.54 -38.80
N ASN A 552 8.93 27.97 -39.50
CA ASN A 552 9.10 26.68 -40.18
C ASN A 552 8.69 26.71 -41.66
N ARG A 553 9.20 25.71 -42.39
CA ARG A 553 8.54 25.18 -43.57
C ARG A 553 8.07 23.76 -43.29
N VAL A 554 6.86 23.44 -43.71
CA VAL A 554 6.27 22.11 -43.62
C VAL A 554 5.81 21.66 -45.00
N LYS A 555 6.00 20.38 -45.32
CA LYS A 555 5.50 19.78 -46.55
C LYS A 555 4.17 19.09 -46.24
N ILE A 556 3.18 19.34 -47.09
CA ILE A 556 1.88 18.64 -47.05
C ILE A 556 1.63 18.10 -48.46
N GLY A 557 1.55 16.78 -48.57
CA GLY A 557 1.65 16.06 -49.83
C GLY A 557 2.94 16.40 -50.57
N ASN A 558 2.79 16.94 -51.78
CA ASN A 558 3.92 17.29 -52.66
C ASN A 558 4.33 18.77 -52.61
N ALA A 559 3.71 19.59 -51.75
CA ALA A 559 3.95 21.03 -51.70
C ALA A 559 4.56 21.46 -50.36
N TRP A 560 5.54 22.35 -50.42
CA TRP A 560 6.11 23.03 -49.26
C TRP A 560 5.35 24.32 -48.96
N TYR A 561 5.10 24.56 -47.68
CA TYR A 561 4.43 25.73 -47.15
C TYR A 561 5.25 26.33 -46.01
N TYR A 562 5.31 27.66 -45.95
CA TYR A 562 5.77 28.40 -44.77
C TYR A 562 4.67 28.40 -43.71
N ILE A 563 5.07 28.30 -42.45
CA ILE A 563 4.19 28.43 -41.28
C ILE A 563 4.96 29.10 -40.14
N ASP A 564 4.39 30.16 -39.57
CA ASP A 564 4.90 30.77 -38.35
C ASP A 564 3.88 30.57 -37.21
N THR A 565 4.16 29.58 -36.38
CA THR A 565 3.35 29.27 -35.20
C THR A 565 3.54 30.27 -34.05
N CYS A 566 4.64 31.02 -34.04
CA CYS A 566 4.92 32.06 -33.05
C CYS A 566 4.04 33.29 -33.33
N TRP A 567 4.07 33.83 -34.55
CA TRP A 567 3.25 35.01 -34.88
C TRP A 567 1.75 34.71 -34.91
N ASN A 568 1.33 33.52 -35.38
CA ASN A 568 -0.05 33.07 -35.20
C ASN A 568 -0.46 33.11 -33.70
N ALA A 569 0.43 32.68 -32.79
CA ALA A 569 0.19 32.71 -31.34
C ALA A 569 0.24 34.11 -30.71
N CYS A 570 1.09 35.02 -31.19
CA CYS A 570 1.15 36.39 -30.72
C CYS A 570 -0.08 37.20 -31.15
N LEU A 571 -0.51 37.04 -32.42
CA LEU A 571 -1.65 37.74 -33.02
C LEU A 571 -3.00 37.06 -32.73
N LYS A 572 -2.98 35.84 -32.17
CA LYS A 572 -4.15 34.97 -31.92
C LYS A 572 -5.00 34.74 -33.17
N ASN A 573 -4.35 34.59 -34.33
CA ASN A 573 -4.99 34.34 -35.61
C ASN A 573 -4.22 33.26 -36.41
N ASN A 574 -4.46 33.16 -37.72
CA ASN A 574 -3.84 32.19 -38.63
C ASN A 574 -3.24 32.87 -39.87
N ASP A 575 -2.87 34.15 -39.79
CA ASP A 575 -2.42 34.91 -40.98
C ASP A 575 -1.09 34.36 -41.54
N TYR A 576 -0.31 33.70 -40.69
CA TYR A 576 0.95 33.04 -41.01
C TYR A 576 0.80 31.50 -41.07
N TYR A 577 -0.37 31.02 -41.49
CA TYR A 577 -0.67 29.59 -41.64
C TYR A 577 -0.59 29.13 -43.12
N LEU A 578 0.36 28.22 -43.40
CA LEU A 578 0.50 27.48 -44.66
C LEU A 578 0.53 28.32 -45.95
N SER A 579 1.45 29.27 -46.05
CA SER A 579 1.67 30.03 -47.30
C SER A 579 2.65 29.33 -48.25
N LYS A 580 2.36 29.30 -49.56
CA LYS A 580 3.29 28.75 -50.58
C LYS A 580 4.50 29.65 -50.86
N THR A 581 4.37 30.94 -50.61
CA THR A 581 5.40 31.96 -50.76
C THR A 581 5.73 32.54 -49.39
N LEU A 582 6.97 32.99 -49.18
CA LEU A 582 7.31 33.71 -47.96
C LEU A 582 6.50 35.02 -47.91
N TRP A 583 6.07 35.44 -46.72
CA TRP A 583 5.38 36.71 -46.52
C TRP A 583 6.33 37.90 -46.73
N SER A 584 5.79 39.06 -47.10
CA SER A 584 6.60 40.26 -47.43
C SER A 584 7.34 40.87 -46.24
N ASP A 585 6.95 40.50 -45.03
CA ASP A 585 7.52 40.89 -43.74
C ASP A 585 8.56 39.87 -43.23
N HIS A 586 8.94 38.86 -44.02
CA HIS A 586 9.93 37.85 -43.69
C HIS A 586 11.03 37.77 -44.76
N THR A 587 12.29 37.54 -44.36
CA THR A 587 13.45 37.32 -45.25
C THR A 587 14.39 36.27 -44.67
N ILE A 588 14.97 35.41 -45.51
CA ILE A 588 15.91 34.32 -45.15
C ILE A 588 17.33 34.73 -45.56
#